data_AF-A0A9E1N7Q5-F1
#
_entry.id   AF-A0A9E1N7Q5-F1
#
_cell.length_a   1.000
_cell.length_b   1.000
_cell.length_c   1.000
_cell.angle_alpha   90.00
_cell.angle_beta   90.00
_cell.angle_gamma   90.00
#
_symmetry.space_group_name_H-M   'P 1'
#
loop_
_entity.id
_entity.type
_entity.pdbx_description
1 polymer ?
#
loop_
_entity_poly.entity_id
_entity_poly.type
_entity_poly.pdbx_seq_one_letter_code
_entity_poly.pdbx_strand_id
1 'polypeptide(L)'
;MKPIVIILSLIFSGVFFIGTGLAKPDSGTGTSQQWAVVNGFRSAQFGMNERDLIKAIRGDFGIGKKQVSRQIHPNEKTITLGISVSKLLPESGDAKVFYILGYKSKRLIHINVIWGRPVMKNPNAEAVVATANQLRNHFMQKKYQKEGFALNAQLGEGVILVFQGKDRKGRAARLLLSNPKSEGDKKAGENIALTLSYIEKPEDPDVFRIKEGDF
;
A
#
# COMPACT_ATOMS: atom_id res chain seq x y z
N MET A 1 -1.86 11.33 26.54
CA MET A 1 -2.24 11.33 25.11
C MET A 1 -2.52 9.89 24.71
N LYS A 2 -3.74 9.54 24.34
CA LYS A 2 -4.06 8.17 23.87
C LYS A 2 -3.40 7.99 22.49
N PRO A 3 -2.68 6.90 22.20
CA PRO A 3 -2.15 6.68 20.87
C PRO A 3 -3.34 6.54 19.92
N ILE A 4 -3.44 7.43 18.93
CA ILE A 4 -4.40 7.28 17.83
C ILE A 4 -4.00 5.99 17.11
N VAL A 5 -4.75 4.92 17.35
CA VAL A 5 -4.58 3.65 16.68
C VAL A 5 -5.17 3.81 15.29
N ILE A 6 -4.32 4.07 14.30
CA ILE A 6 -4.73 4.06 12.88
C ILE A 6 -4.91 2.59 12.50
N ILE A 7 -6.15 2.13 12.51
CA ILE A 7 -6.52 0.80 12.00
C ILE A 7 -6.62 0.92 10.49
N LEU A 8 -5.62 0.39 9.80
CA LEU A 8 -5.56 0.40 8.34
C LEU A 8 -6.50 -0.70 7.83
N SER A 9 -7.70 -0.31 7.42
CA SER A 9 -8.70 -1.23 6.89
C SER A 9 -8.38 -1.58 5.43
N LEU A 10 -8.53 -2.85 5.07
CA LEU A 10 -8.53 -3.37 3.73
C LEU A 10 -9.85 -3.05 2.99
N ILE A 11 -10.43 -1.85 3.14
CA ILE A 11 -11.69 -1.49 2.43
C ILE A 11 -11.42 -1.43 0.92
N PHE A 12 -11.37 -2.61 0.30
CA PHE A 12 -11.72 -2.86 -1.08
C PHE A 12 -13.22 -2.72 -1.14
N SER A 13 -13.70 -1.48 -1.17
CA SER A 13 -14.92 -1.23 -1.93
C SER A 13 -14.64 -1.77 -3.32
N GLY A 14 -15.32 -2.85 -3.71
CA GLY A 14 -15.22 -3.52 -5.01
C GLY A 14 -15.58 -2.64 -6.21
N VAL A 15 -15.52 -1.33 -6.05
CA VAL A 15 -15.82 -0.28 -7.01
C VAL A 15 -14.53 0.25 -7.68
N PHE A 16 -13.33 0.05 -7.11
CA PHE A 16 -12.10 0.68 -7.62
C PHE A 16 -11.23 -0.14 -8.58
N PHE A 17 -11.62 -1.37 -8.95
CA PHE A 17 -11.03 -2.08 -10.09
C PHE A 17 -11.94 -2.12 -11.32
N ILE A 18 -13.08 -1.42 -11.29
CA ILE A 18 -13.88 -1.20 -12.50
C ILE A 18 -13.10 -0.20 -13.35
N GLY A 19 -12.60 -0.65 -14.49
CA GLY A 19 -11.77 0.14 -15.37
C GLY A 19 -12.44 1.46 -15.75
N THR A 20 -11.81 2.57 -15.39
CA THR A 20 -12.04 3.84 -16.08
C THR A 20 -11.45 3.70 -17.48
N GLY A 21 -12.27 3.22 -18.41
CA GLY A 21 -11.95 3.14 -19.83
C GLY A 21 -11.85 4.53 -20.46
N LEU A 22 -10.92 5.38 -20.04
CA LEU A 22 -10.49 6.60 -20.72
C LEU A 22 -9.03 6.94 -20.36
N ALA A 23 -8.13 5.97 -20.50
CA ALA A 23 -6.71 6.25 -20.65
C ALA A 23 -6.29 5.78 -22.05
N LYS A 24 -5.86 6.73 -22.89
CA LYS A 24 -5.38 6.47 -24.25
C LYS A 24 -4.23 5.46 -24.17
N PRO A 25 -4.29 4.32 -24.88
CA PRO A 25 -3.19 3.36 -24.85
C PRO A 25 -1.98 4.03 -25.48
N ASP A 26 -0.91 4.18 -24.70
CA ASP A 26 0.35 4.66 -25.23
C ASP A 26 0.92 3.58 -26.16
N SER A 27 1.06 3.91 -27.45
CA SER A 27 1.58 3.02 -28.48
C SER A 27 3.11 2.99 -28.44
N GLY A 28 3.66 2.61 -27.28
CA GLY A 28 5.10 2.48 -27.08
C GLY A 28 5.65 1.24 -27.78
N THR A 29 6.12 1.39 -29.01
CA THR A 29 7.08 0.45 -29.61
C THR A 29 8.44 0.60 -28.92
N GLY A 30 8.91 -0.44 -28.21
CA GLY A 30 10.32 -0.52 -27.78
C GLY A 30 10.57 -1.30 -26.49
N THR A 31 11.32 -2.40 -26.61
CA THR A 31 11.84 -3.32 -25.57
C THR A 31 10.84 -4.26 -24.89
N SER A 32 11.16 -5.57 -24.91
CA SER A 32 10.49 -6.63 -24.17
C SER A 32 10.60 -6.37 -22.65
N GLN A 33 9.72 -5.53 -22.12
CA GLN A 33 9.63 -5.28 -20.68
C GLN A 33 9.30 -6.59 -19.97
N GLN A 34 10.17 -6.98 -19.03
CA GLN A 34 9.91 -8.12 -18.15
C GLN A 34 8.62 -7.87 -17.37
N TRP A 35 7.85 -8.93 -17.16
CA TRP A 35 6.69 -8.89 -16.28
C TRP A 35 7.08 -8.46 -14.88
N ALA A 36 6.25 -7.60 -14.28
CA ALA A 36 6.33 -7.32 -12.86
C ALA A 36 6.12 -8.60 -12.06
N VAL A 37 6.72 -8.66 -10.87
CA VAL A 37 6.55 -9.75 -9.92
C VAL A 37 6.15 -9.12 -8.59
N VAL A 38 4.87 -9.22 -8.24
CA VAL A 38 4.32 -8.61 -7.03
C VAL A 38 4.11 -9.72 -6.02
N ASN A 39 5.18 -10.16 -5.37
CA ASN A 39 5.11 -11.27 -4.42
C ASN A 39 5.19 -10.85 -2.95
N GLY A 40 5.44 -9.57 -2.67
CA GLY A 40 5.59 -9.04 -1.33
C GLY A 40 6.50 -7.83 -1.28
N PHE A 41 7.19 -7.63 -0.16
CA PHE A 41 8.07 -6.49 0.09
C PHE A 41 9.37 -6.94 0.74
N ARG A 42 10.50 -6.73 0.04
CA ARG A 42 11.83 -7.23 0.44
C ARG A 42 11.78 -8.74 0.71
N SER A 43 12.22 -9.21 1.87
CA SER A 43 12.19 -10.65 2.19
C SER A 43 10.81 -11.14 2.63
N ALA A 44 9.87 -10.25 2.99
CA ALA A 44 8.49 -10.61 3.33
C ALA A 44 7.67 -10.94 2.07
N GLN A 45 7.25 -12.19 1.93
CA GLN A 45 6.50 -12.68 0.77
C GLN A 45 5.08 -13.10 1.17
N PHE A 46 4.12 -12.97 0.25
CA PHE A 46 2.76 -13.48 0.44
C PHE A 46 2.78 -14.97 0.82
N GLY A 47 1.88 -15.37 1.70
CA GLY A 47 1.85 -16.73 2.26
C GLY A 47 2.70 -16.95 3.51
N MET A 48 3.58 -16.00 3.89
CA MET A 48 4.35 -16.10 5.14
C MET A 48 3.43 -16.05 6.36
N ASN A 49 3.71 -16.88 7.37
CA ASN A 49 3.04 -16.79 8.68
C ASN A 49 3.69 -15.69 9.54
N GLU A 50 3.08 -15.39 10.68
CA GLU A 50 3.55 -14.34 11.60
C GLU A 50 4.99 -14.54 12.08
N ARG A 51 5.40 -15.79 12.36
CA ARG A 51 6.76 -16.11 12.85
C ARG A 51 7.81 -15.80 11.80
N ASP A 52 7.59 -16.25 10.57
CA ASP A 52 8.55 -16.06 9.48
C ASP A 52 8.59 -14.60 9.02
N LEU A 53 7.46 -13.91 9.11
CA LEU A 53 7.39 -12.47 8.86
C LEU A 53 8.20 -11.65 9.89
N ILE A 54 8.17 -12.01 11.18
CA ILE A 54 9.01 -11.37 12.20
C ILE A 54 10.50 -11.60 11.90
N LYS A 55 10.88 -12.77 11.39
CA LYS A 55 12.27 -13.03 10.96
C LYS A 55 12.65 -12.18 9.76
N ALA A 56 11.77 -12.07 8.76
CA ALA A 56 11.96 -11.22 7.59
C ALA A 56 12.17 -9.75 8.00
N ILE A 57 11.31 -9.21 8.87
CA ILE A 57 11.44 -7.86 9.43
C ILE A 57 12.79 -7.65 10.11
N ARG A 58 13.24 -8.62 10.92
CA ARG A 58 14.55 -8.55 11.58
C ARG A 58 15.70 -8.56 10.56
N GLY A 59 15.62 -9.41 9.53
CA GLY A 59 16.63 -9.49 8.48
C GLY A 59 16.71 -8.22 7.62
N ASP A 60 15.55 -7.65 7.28
CA ASP A 60 15.47 -6.49 6.40
C ASP A 60 15.81 -5.17 7.10
N PHE A 61 15.46 -5.03 8.38
CA PHE A 61 15.51 -3.74 9.09
C PHE A 61 16.24 -3.78 10.44
N GLY A 62 16.68 -4.94 10.92
CA GLY A 62 17.24 -5.07 12.26
C GLY A 62 16.23 -4.87 13.39
N ILE A 63 14.93 -4.80 13.09
CA ILE A 63 13.87 -4.53 14.07
C ILE A 63 13.52 -5.82 14.81
N GLY A 64 13.66 -5.81 16.13
CA GLY A 64 13.34 -6.96 16.98
C GLY A 64 11.83 -7.12 17.23
N LYS A 65 11.39 -8.34 17.57
CA LYS A 65 9.97 -8.67 17.85
C LYS A 65 9.29 -7.68 18.80
N LYS A 66 9.98 -7.19 19.83
CA LYS A 66 9.43 -6.25 20.82
C LYS A 66 9.06 -4.88 20.24
N GLN A 67 9.67 -4.51 19.12
CA GLN A 67 9.40 -3.25 18.42
C GLN A 67 8.34 -3.41 17.31
N VAL A 68 7.90 -4.64 17.05
CA VAL A 68 6.81 -4.93 16.10
C VAL A 68 5.49 -4.79 16.85
N SER A 69 4.70 -3.79 16.46
CA SER A 69 3.33 -3.68 16.95
C SER A 69 2.46 -4.78 16.34
N ARG A 70 1.50 -5.29 17.12
CA ARG A 70 0.58 -6.34 16.66
C ARG A 70 -0.85 -5.95 17.04
N GLN A 71 -1.75 -5.96 16.07
CA GLN A 71 -3.16 -5.60 16.27
C GLN A 71 -4.07 -6.55 15.50
N ILE A 72 -5.31 -6.70 15.96
CA ILE A 72 -6.35 -7.44 15.25
C ILE A 72 -7.37 -6.42 14.77
N HIS A 73 -7.69 -6.43 13.47
CA HIS A 73 -8.70 -5.54 12.93
C HIS A 73 -10.08 -5.92 13.49
N PRO A 74 -10.85 -4.99 14.08
CA PRO A 74 -12.11 -5.31 14.76
C PRO A 74 -13.17 -5.90 13.81
N ASN A 75 -13.23 -5.42 12.56
CA ASN A 75 -14.22 -5.89 11.57
C ASN A 75 -13.68 -7.03 10.71
N GLU A 76 -12.55 -6.82 10.02
CA GLU A 76 -11.96 -7.80 9.10
C GLU A 76 -11.31 -9.00 9.79
N LYS A 77 -11.05 -8.92 11.10
CA LYS A 77 -10.40 -9.96 11.92
C LYS A 77 -9.00 -10.39 11.42
N THR A 78 -8.39 -9.60 10.55
CA THR A 78 -7.00 -9.74 10.10
C THR A 78 -6.03 -9.38 11.23
N ILE A 79 -4.80 -9.88 11.14
CA ILE A 79 -3.72 -9.52 12.08
C ILE A 79 -2.78 -8.56 11.36
N THR A 80 -2.54 -7.39 11.95
CA THR A 80 -1.60 -6.41 11.40
C THR A 80 -0.35 -6.38 12.26
N LEU A 81 0.81 -6.57 11.64
CA LEU A 81 2.12 -6.27 12.20
C LEU A 81 2.61 -4.93 11.68
N GLY A 82 2.89 -3.97 12.56
CA GLY A 82 3.34 -2.63 12.18
C GLY A 82 4.74 -2.33 12.69
N ILE A 83 5.58 -1.74 11.84
CA ILE A 83 6.92 -1.24 12.18
C ILE A 83 7.10 0.20 11.71
N SER A 84 7.96 0.94 12.41
CA SER A 84 8.48 2.24 11.96
C SER A 84 9.85 2.03 11.33
N VAL A 85 10.07 2.61 10.15
CA VAL A 85 11.34 2.52 9.42
C VAL A 85 11.78 3.91 9.03
N SER A 86 12.96 4.32 9.47
CA SER A 86 13.57 5.57 9.01
C SER A 86 14.26 5.35 7.67
N LYS A 87 14.16 6.33 6.76
CA LYS A 87 14.90 6.37 5.49
C LYS A 87 14.74 5.08 4.65
N LEU A 88 13.49 4.62 4.51
CA LEU A 88 13.20 3.39 3.75
C LEU A 88 13.67 3.49 2.28
N LEU A 89 13.59 4.69 1.71
CA LEU A 89 14.25 5.11 0.48
C LEU A 89 15.10 6.36 0.79
N PRO A 90 16.14 6.65 -0.01
CA PRO A 90 16.87 7.91 0.10
C PRO A 90 15.90 9.09 0.10
N GLU A 91 16.04 9.97 1.08
CA GLU A 91 15.27 11.23 1.20
C GLU A 91 13.75 11.10 1.34
N SER A 92 13.19 9.88 1.48
CA SER A 92 11.73 9.70 1.63
C SER A 92 11.16 10.10 2.99
N GLY A 93 12.01 10.43 3.95
CA GLY A 93 11.62 10.58 5.35
C GLY A 93 11.24 9.25 6.02
N ASP A 94 10.58 9.36 7.18
CA ASP A 94 10.15 8.22 7.97
C ASP A 94 8.90 7.56 7.37
N ALA A 95 8.88 6.24 7.44
CA ALA A 95 7.78 5.42 6.95
C ALA A 95 7.24 4.51 8.06
N LYS A 96 5.99 4.07 7.89
CA LYS A 96 5.47 2.90 8.60
C LYS A 96 5.18 1.80 7.60
N VAL A 97 5.58 0.58 7.93
CA VAL A 97 5.24 -0.62 7.16
C VAL A 97 4.26 -1.46 7.96
N PHE A 98 3.14 -1.80 7.33
CA PHE A 98 2.10 -2.63 7.90
C PHE A 98 1.97 -3.90 7.07
N TYR A 99 2.18 -5.04 7.72
CA TYR A 99 2.01 -6.36 7.15
C TYR A 99 0.72 -6.96 7.68
N ILE A 100 -0.20 -7.31 6.78
CA ILE A 100 -1.56 -7.71 7.13
C ILE A 100 -1.74 -9.18 6.77
N LEU A 101 -2.00 -9.99 7.80
CA LEU A 101 -2.25 -11.41 7.68
C LEU A 101 -3.74 -11.68 7.62
N GLY A 102 -4.13 -12.57 6.71
CA GLY A 102 -5.51 -12.94 6.43
C GLY A 102 -6.22 -13.56 7.63
N TYR A 103 -7.54 -13.39 7.67
CA TYR A 103 -8.39 -13.85 8.77
C TYR A 103 -8.37 -15.37 8.92
N LYS A 104 -8.62 -16.14 7.86
CA LYS A 104 -8.69 -17.60 7.94
C LYS A 104 -7.31 -18.24 7.84
N SER A 105 -6.52 -17.80 6.86
CA SER A 105 -5.21 -18.39 6.53
C SER A 105 -4.13 -18.07 7.57
N LYS A 106 -4.26 -16.93 8.28
CA LYS A 106 -3.20 -16.36 9.11
C LYS A 106 -1.87 -16.20 8.36
N ARG A 107 -1.95 -15.95 7.04
CA ARG A 107 -0.80 -15.72 6.16
C ARG A 107 -0.77 -14.29 5.65
N LEU A 108 0.41 -13.76 5.33
CA LEU A 108 0.58 -12.44 4.74
C LEU A 108 -0.16 -12.35 3.40
N ILE A 109 -1.12 -11.43 3.32
CA ILE A 109 -1.94 -11.20 2.11
C ILE A 109 -1.83 -9.77 1.57
N HIS A 110 -1.35 -8.83 2.39
CA HIS A 110 -1.29 -7.42 2.04
C HIS A 110 -0.15 -6.72 2.80
N ILE A 111 0.56 -5.82 2.13
CA ILE A 111 1.53 -4.90 2.75
C ILE A 111 1.18 -3.46 2.41
N ASN A 112 1.21 -2.57 3.40
CA ASN A 112 1.14 -1.13 3.20
C ASN A 112 2.42 -0.47 3.67
N VAL A 113 2.96 0.44 2.86
CA VAL A 113 4.04 1.34 3.25
C VAL A 113 3.49 2.76 3.17
N ILE A 114 3.57 3.48 4.29
CA ILE A 114 2.95 4.80 4.44
C ILE A 114 4.03 5.83 4.78
N TRP A 115 3.98 6.97 4.11
CA TRP A 115 4.74 8.18 4.41
C TRP A 115 3.79 9.37 4.62
N GLY A 116 4.32 10.45 5.19
CA GLY A 116 3.57 11.71 5.35
C GLY A 116 2.83 11.84 6.68
N ARG A 117 1.71 12.56 6.69
CA ARG A 117 0.96 12.96 7.89
C ARG A 117 0.58 11.80 8.84
N PRO A 118 0.23 10.58 8.38
CA PRO A 118 -0.04 9.44 9.27
C PRO A 118 1.18 8.93 10.06
N VAL A 119 2.39 9.32 9.63
CA VAL A 119 3.66 8.94 10.25
C VAL A 119 4.28 10.10 11.00
N MET A 120 4.23 11.30 10.42
CA MET A 120 4.90 12.50 10.92
C MET A 120 3.91 13.65 11.11
N LYS A 121 4.06 14.41 12.20
CA LYS A 121 3.21 15.60 12.43
C LYS A 121 3.39 16.62 11.31
N ASN A 122 4.62 16.96 10.94
CA ASN A 122 4.90 17.96 9.90
C ASN A 122 5.68 17.29 8.76
N PRO A 123 4.99 16.64 7.80
CA PRO A 123 5.67 15.98 6.69
C PRO A 123 6.28 17.01 5.73
N ASN A 124 7.42 16.67 5.12
CA ASN A 124 7.94 17.42 3.98
C ASN A 124 7.16 16.99 2.72
N ALA A 125 6.25 17.86 2.25
CA ALA A 125 5.38 17.55 1.13
C ALA A 125 6.15 17.30 -0.17
N GLU A 126 7.20 18.08 -0.44
CA GLU A 126 8.04 17.90 -1.64
C GLU A 126 8.72 16.53 -1.64
N ALA A 127 9.27 16.12 -0.50
CA ALA A 127 9.89 14.80 -0.36
C ALA A 127 8.88 13.65 -0.58
N VAL A 128 7.65 13.80 -0.09
CA VAL A 128 6.58 12.81 -0.31
C VAL A 128 6.18 12.73 -1.79
N VAL A 129 6.04 13.87 -2.47
CA VAL A 129 5.77 13.91 -3.93
C VAL A 129 6.93 13.34 -4.73
N ALA A 130 8.18 13.68 -4.39
CA ALA A 130 9.38 13.13 -5.03
C ALA A 130 9.43 11.60 -4.88
N THR A 131 9.14 11.08 -3.68
CA THR A 131 9.04 9.64 -3.41
C THR A 131 7.97 8.99 -4.29
N ALA A 132 6.80 9.63 -4.43
CA ALA A 132 5.72 9.13 -5.29
C ALA A 132 6.17 9.03 -6.76
N ASN A 133 6.84 10.07 -7.28
CA ASN A 133 7.35 10.10 -8.64
C ASN A 133 8.44 9.03 -8.86
N GLN A 134 9.38 8.87 -7.92
CA GLN A 134 10.43 7.86 -8.00
C GLN A 134 9.83 6.44 -8.05
N LEU A 135 8.86 6.14 -7.19
CA LEU A 135 8.17 4.85 -7.16
C LEU A 135 7.37 4.62 -8.45
N ARG A 136 6.64 5.62 -8.94
CA ARG A 136 5.93 5.54 -10.22
C ARG A 136 6.87 5.18 -11.37
N ASN A 137 7.98 5.91 -11.48
CA ASN A 137 8.97 5.69 -12.53
C ASN A 137 9.58 4.28 -12.44
N HIS A 138 9.85 3.79 -11.23
CA HIS A 138 10.30 2.42 -11.02
C HIS A 138 9.29 1.39 -11.51
N PHE A 139 8.01 1.54 -11.14
CA PHE A 139 6.98 0.60 -11.57
C PHE A 139 6.77 0.62 -13.10
N MET A 140 6.84 1.78 -13.75
CA MET A 140 6.66 1.91 -15.20
C MET A 140 7.72 1.16 -16.05
N GLN A 141 8.81 0.69 -15.46
CA GLN A 141 9.84 -0.10 -16.15
C GLN A 141 9.43 -1.56 -16.40
N LYS A 142 8.30 -2.01 -15.85
CA LYS A 142 7.83 -3.40 -15.93
C LYS A 142 6.48 -3.50 -16.64
N LYS A 143 6.21 -4.71 -17.15
CA LYS A 143 4.93 -5.05 -17.78
C LYS A 143 3.91 -5.51 -16.75
N TYR A 144 2.68 -4.99 -16.87
CA TYR A 144 1.52 -5.35 -16.06
C TYR A 144 0.36 -5.81 -16.96
N GLN A 145 -0.67 -6.40 -16.35
CA GLN A 145 -1.93 -6.67 -17.04
C GLN A 145 -2.55 -5.36 -17.53
N LYS A 146 -3.15 -5.37 -18.72
CA LYS A 146 -3.85 -4.18 -19.25
C LYS A 146 -5.04 -3.81 -18.39
N GLU A 147 -5.80 -4.81 -17.96
CA GLU A 147 -6.93 -4.63 -17.06
C GLU A 147 -6.45 -4.25 -15.65
N GLY A 148 -7.02 -3.18 -15.10
CA GLY A 148 -6.65 -2.67 -13.78
C GLY A 148 -5.35 -1.85 -13.74
N PHE A 149 -4.69 -1.63 -14.88
CA PHE A 149 -3.55 -0.70 -14.98
C PHE A 149 -4.02 0.76 -15.07
N ALA A 150 -3.42 1.64 -14.26
CA ALA A 150 -3.72 3.07 -14.28
C ALA A 150 -2.50 3.89 -13.83
N LEU A 151 -2.37 5.11 -14.37
CA LEU A 151 -1.35 6.08 -14.02
C LEU A 151 -1.98 7.47 -13.83
N ASN A 152 -1.57 8.17 -12.78
CA ASN A 152 -1.96 9.56 -12.49
C ASN A 152 -3.48 9.86 -12.59
N ALA A 153 -4.33 8.92 -12.16
CA ALA A 153 -5.78 9.11 -12.21
C ALA A 153 -6.28 9.85 -10.96
N GLN A 154 -7.09 10.89 -11.14
CA GLN A 154 -7.77 11.56 -10.02
C GLN A 154 -8.91 10.67 -9.52
N LEU A 155 -8.93 10.32 -8.22
CA LEU A 155 -9.99 9.49 -7.65
C LEU A 155 -11.05 10.30 -6.88
N GLY A 156 -10.72 11.53 -6.50
CA GLY A 156 -11.56 12.44 -5.74
C GLY A 156 -10.77 13.68 -5.35
N GLU A 157 -11.38 14.64 -4.67
CA GLU A 157 -10.69 15.87 -4.27
C GLU A 157 -9.44 15.57 -3.43
N GLY A 158 -8.28 16.06 -3.89
CA GLY A 158 -7.01 15.85 -3.19
C GLY A 158 -6.48 14.41 -3.20
N VAL A 159 -7.05 13.47 -3.96
CA VAL A 159 -6.60 12.07 -4.01
C VAL A 159 -6.24 11.65 -5.43
N ILE A 160 -4.98 11.29 -5.62
CA ILE A 160 -4.39 10.88 -6.90
C ILE A 160 -3.92 9.42 -6.80
N LEU A 161 -4.43 8.58 -7.70
CA LEU A 161 -3.86 7.27 -8.00
C LEU A 161 -2.63 7.46 -8.88
N VAL A 162 -1.46 7.50 -8.25
CA VAL A 162 -0.19 7.72 -8.94
C VAL A 162 0.14 6.53 -9.85
N PHE A 163 -0.08 5.31 -9.35
CA PHE A 163 0.16 4.07 -10.07
C PHE A 163 -0.79 2.96 -9.61
N GLN A 164 -1.25 2.12 -10.52
CA GLN A 164 -1.83 0.82 -10.23
C GLN A 164 -1.46 -0.18 -11.33
N GLY A 165 -1.13 -1.41 -10.94
CA GLY A 165 -0.89 -2.48 -11.90
C GLY A 165 -0.97 -3.86 -11.25
N LYS A 166 -1.43 -4.85 -12.02
CA LYS A 166 -1.45 -6.26 -11.64
C LYS A 166 -0.34 -7.03 -12.34
N ASP A 167 0.35 -7.89 -11.62
CA ASP A 167 1.32 -8.81 -12.20
C ASP A 167 0.63 -9.95 -12.97
N ARG A 168 1.40 -10.87 -13.56
CA ARG A 168 0.83 -11.99 -14.33
C ARG A 168 -0.09 -12.90 -13.50
N LYS A 169 0.03 -12.90 -12.17
CA LYS A 169 -0.79 -13.70 -11.25
C LYS A 169 -2.00 -12.93 -10.69
N GLY A 170 -2.23 -11.69 -11.12
CA GLY A 170 -3.32 -10.85 -10.65
C GLY A 170 -3.02 -10.11 -9.34
N ARG A 171 -1.80 -10.20 -8.81
CA ARG A 171 -1.38 -9.53 -7.57
C ARG A 171 -1.15 -8.06 -7.87
N ALA A 172 -1.64 -7.16 -7.02
CA ALA A 172 -1.64 -5.74 -7.32
C ALA A 172 -0.55 -4.98 -6.55
N ALA A 173 0.08 -4.03 -7.24
CA ALA A 173 0.77 -2.90 -6.63
C ALA A 173 -0.05 -1.63 -6.88
N ARG A 174 -0.27 -0.82 -5.84
CA ARG A 174 -1.04 0.44 -5.91
C ARG A 174 -0.31 1.54 -5.15
N LEU A 175 -0.20 2.71 -5.76
CA LEU A 175 0.43 3.89 -5.16
C LEU A 175 -0.58 5.03 -5.16
N LEU A 176 -0.97 5.47 -3.96
CA LEU A 176 -1.95 6.51 -3.74
C LEU A 176 -1.31 7.70 -3.03
N LEU A 177 -1.42 8.88 -3.64
CA LEU A 177 -1.05 10.15 -3.03
C LEU A 177 -2.33 10.88 -2.61
N SER A 178 -2.47 11.18 -1.33
CA SER A 178 -3.56 12.01 -0.82
C SER A 178 -3.01 13.29 -0.21
N ASN A 179 -3.73 14.38 -0.42
CA ASN A 179 -3.49 15.69 0.16
C ASN A 179 -4.83 16.44 0.25
N PRO A 180 -5.79 15.93 1.06
CA PRO A 180 -7.06 16.61 1.23
C PRO A 180 -6.84 17.98 1.87
N LYS A 181 -7.54 18.98 1.36
CA LYS A 181 -7.61 20.30 2.00
C LYS A 181 -8.52 20.18 3.22
N SER A 182 -8.09 20.67 4.37
CA SER A 182 -8.94 20.83 5.55
C SER A 182 -9.14 22.32 5.85
N GLU A 183 -10.33 22.68 6.32
CA GLU A 183 -10.56 24.02 6.86
C GLU A 183 -9.59 24.28 8.02
N GLY A 184 -8.81 25.36 7.91
CA GLY A 184 -7.78 25.69 8.89
C GLY A 184 -6.36 25.18 8.58
N ASP A 185 -6.14 24.54 7.44
CA ASP A 185 -4.78 24.22 6.97
C ASP A 185 -3.92 25.49 6.90
N LYS A 186 -2.78 25.48 7.58
CA LYS A 186 -1.90 26.65 7.63
C LYS A 186 -1.02 26.76 6.38
N LYS A 187 -0.78 25.63 5.71
CA LYS A 187 0.05 25.51 4.50
C LYS A 187 -0.47 24.37 3.62
N ALA A 188 -0.32 24.53 2.31
CA ALA A 188 -0.57 23.45 1.36
C ALA A 188 0.33 22.24 1.66
N GLY A 189 -0.22 21.03 1.60
CA GLY A 189 0.54 19.81 1.85
C GLY A 189 0.61 19.37 3.32
N GLU A 190 -0.04 20.07 4.25
CA GLU A 190 -0.04 19.70 5.67
C GLU A 190 -0.60 18.29 5.93
N ASN A 191 -1.58 17.88 5.13
CA ASN A 191 -2.25 16.59 5.22
C ASN A 191 -1.73 15.55 4.22
N ILE A 192 -0.58 15.82 3.57
CA ILE A 192 -0.06 14.94 2.53
C ILE A 192 0.30 13.56 3.08
N ALA A 193 -0.10 12.52 2.36
CA ALA A 193 0.22 11.13 2.65
C ALA A 193 0.45 10.35 1.36
N LEU A 194 1.41 9.44 1.39
CA LEU A 194 1.67 8.50 0.32
C LEU A 194 1.50 7.09 0.86
N THR A 195 0.69 6.27 0.18
CA THR A 195 0.47 4.87 0.52
C THR A 195 0.84 3.99 -0.67
N LEU A 196 1.81 3.11 -0.47
CA LEU A 196 2.13 2.01 -1.38
C LEU A 196 1.55 0.72 -0.83
N SER A 197 0.68 0.08 -1.60
CA SER A 197 0.04 -1.18 -1.26
C SER A 197 0.53 -2.30 -2.19
N TYR A 198 0.89 -3.45 -1.60
CA TYR A 198 1.05 -4.72 -2.32
C TYR A 198 -0.01 -5.69 -1.84
N ILE A 199 -0.76 -6.28 -2.76
CA ILE A 199 -1.96 -7.07 -2.45
C ILE A 199 -1.92 -8.41 -3.19
N GLU A 200 -2.08 -9.52 -2.46
CA GLU A 200 -2.07 -10.86 -3.04
C GLU A 200 -3.31 -11.13 -3.90
N LYS A 201 -4.50 -10.85 -3.35
CA LYS A 201 -5.80 -11.09 -3.99
C LYS A 201 -6.70 -9.85 -3.82
N PRO A 202 -6.58 -8.85 -4.71
CA PRO A 202 -7.31 -7.59 -4.56
C PRO A 202 -8.83 -7.75 -4.66
N GLU A 203 -9.33 -8.74 -5.41
CA GLU A 203 -10.76 -8.97 -5.62
C GLU A 203 -11.37 -9.88 -4.55
N ASP A 204 -10.57 -10.77 -3.96
CA ASP A 204 -11.01 -11.72 -2.93
C ASP A 204 -10.00 -11.84 -1.78
N PRO A 205 -9.84 -10.78 -0.96
CA PRO A 205 -8.97 -10.81 0.19
C PRO A 205 -9.52 -11.75 1.28
N ASP A 206 -8.61 -12.44 1.99
CA ASP A 206 -8.94 -13.27 3.16
C ASP A 206 -9.26 -12.40 4.38
N VAL A 207 -10.48 -11.87 4.41
CA VAL A 207 -11.04 -11.06 5.50
C VAL A 207 -12.36 -11.67 5.99
N PHE A 208 -12.71 -11.37 7.23
CA PHE A 208 -14.06 -11.68 7.73
C PHE A 208 -15.11 -10.90 6.93
N ARG A 209 -16.14 -11.60 6.46
CA ARG A 209 -17.31 -11.06 5.78
C ARG A 209 -18.54 -11.71 6.38
N ILE A 210 -19.57 -10.90 6.64
CA ILE A 210 -20.91 -11.40 6.94
C ILE A 210 -21.53 -11.82 5.61
N LYS A 211 -22.12 -13.02 5.57
CA LYS A 211 -22.82 -13.56 4.41
C LYS A 211 -24.31 -13.32 4.54
N GLU A 212 -25.00 -13.37 3.40
CA GLU A 212 -26.46 -13.39 3.38
C GLU A 212 -26.97 -14.59 4.18
N GLY A 213 -27.90 -14.34 5.11
CA GLY A 213 -28.45 -15.35 6.03
C GLY A 213 -27.66 -15.58 7.33
N ASP A 214 -26.57 -14.84 7.57
CA ASP A 214 -25.86 -14.89 8.88
C ASP A 214 -26.64 -14.19 10.02
N PHE A 215 -27.71 -13.46 9.69
CA PHE A 215 -28.62 -12.78 10.62
C PHE A 215 -30.05 -12.75 10.07
#